data_AF-A0A6P6E1C8-F1
#
_entry.id   AF-A0A6P6E1C8-F1
#
_cell.length_a   1.000
_cell.length_b   1.000
_cell.length_c   1.000
_cell.angle_alpha   90.00
_cell.angle_beta   90.00
_cell.angle_gamma   90.00
#
_symmetry.space_group_name_H-M   'P 1'
#
loop_
_entity.id
_entity.type
_entity.pdbx_description
1 polymer ?
#
loop_
_entity_poly.entity_id
_entity_poly.type
_entity_poly.pdbx_seq_one_letter_code
_entity_poly.pdbx_strand_id
1 'polypeptide(L)'
;MGKQSLSLGRSDVVQLKEAYKWIMHPLFSEELGVPIDGKSLFEVSVVFAHPETVEDCHFLGTVCPDCFKPAKNKQSVFTRMAVMKALNKIKEEEFRKQFPCPPNSPKAVCTVLEIECAHGAVFVAGRYNKYSRNLPQTPWIIDGERKLESSVEELISDHLLTVFKAESFNFSSSGREDVDVRTLGNGRPFAIELVNPHRVYFTSQEIKELQQEINKSSNKIQVRDLQLVTREAIEHMKEGEEEKTKTYSALIWTNKAIQKEDIEFLNDIKDLKIDQKTPLRVLH
;
A
#
# COMPACT_ATOMS: atom_id res chain seq x y z
N MET A 1 -12.24 -33.70 53.29
CA MET A 1 -11.57 -33.66 51.98
C MET A 1 -12.05 -32.41 51.25
N GLY A 2 -11.26 -31.33 51.30
CA GLY A 2 -11.62 -30.07 50.66
C GLY A 2 -11.43 -30.17 49.15
N LYS A 3 -12.50 -29.93 48.38
CA LYS A 3 -12.39 -29.70 46.93
C LYS A 3 -11.57 -28.41 46.75
N GLN A 4 -10.31 -28.53 46.37
CA GLN A 4 -9.57 -27.39 45.81
C GLN A 4 -10.32 -26.96 44.54
N SER A 5 -11.11 -25.90 44.64
CA SER A 5 -11.64 -25.23 43.46
C SER A 5 -10.45 -24.66 42.71
N LEU A 6 -10.08 -25.26 41.59
CA LEU A 6 -9.15 -24.68 40.63
C LEU A 6 -9.77 -23.35 40.15
N SER A 7 -9.38 -22.25 40.78
CA SER A 7 -9.74 -20.91 40.32
C SER A 7 -8.86 -20.59 39.11
N LEU A 8 -9.40 -20.82 37.91
CA LEU A 8 -8.72 -20.44 36.68
C LEU A 8 -8.63 -18.90 36.61
N GLY A 9 -7.42 -18.39 36.48
CA GLY A 9 -7.18 -17.01 36.10
C GLY A 9 -7.58 -16.78 34.64
N ARG A 10 -7.83 -15.52 34.27
CA ARG A 10 -8.20 -15.17 32.90
C ARG A 10 -7.15 -15.59 31.86
N SER A 11 -5.88 -15.52 32.22
CA SER A 11 -4.75 -15.96 31.39
C SER A 11 -4.67 -17.47 31.18
N ASP A 12 -5.36 -18.23 32.03
CA ASP A 12 -5.30 -19.69 32.03
C ASP A 12 -6.28 -20.28 31.02
N VAL A 13 -7.18 -19.45 30.47
CA VAL A 13 -8.13 -19.82 29.42
C VAL A 13 -7.50 -19.61 28.05
N VAL A 14 -7.27 -20.72 27.32
CA VAL A 14 -6.80 -20.67 25.94
C VAL A 14 -7.79 -19.88 25.07
N GLN A 15 -7.28 -18.96 24.26
CA GLN A 15 -8.14 -18.17 23.40
C GLN A 15 -8.78 -19.04 22.31
N LEU A 16 -10.08 -18.85 22.06
CA LEU A 16 -10.80 -19.55 20.99
C LEU A 16 -10.08 -19.44 19.63
N LYS A 17 -9.55 -18.26 19.29
CA LYS A 17 -8.79 -18.04 18.04
C LYS A 17 -7.52 -18.90 17.98
N GLU A 18 -6.82 -19.12 19.09
CA GLU A 18 -5.59 -19.91 19.12
C GLU A 18 -5.91 -21.40 18.98
N ALA A 19 -6.87 -21.91 19.75
CA ALA A 19 -7.32 -23.30 19.63
C ALA A 19 -7.84 -23.61 18.22
N TYR A 20 -8.63 -22.71 17.63
CA TYR A 20 -9.12 -22.83 16.26
C TYR A 20 -7.95 -22.89 15.25
N LYS A 21 -6.95 -22.02 15.42
CA LYS A 21 -5.74 -22.04 14.58
C LYS A 21 -4.95 -23.34 14.72
N TRP A 22 -4.77 -23.86 15.93
CA TRP A 22 -4.06 -25.13 16.15
C TRP A 22 -4.73 -26.31 15.43
N ILE A 23 -6.07 -26.30 15.35
CA ILE A 23 -6.84 -27.34 14.66
C ILE A 23 -6.84 -27.12 13.14
N MET A 24 -7.07 -25.89 12.68
CA MET A 24 -7.31 -25.61 11.26
C MET A 24 -6.01 -25.44 10.45
N HIS A 25 -4.94 -24.91 11.04
CA HIS A 25 -3.69 -24.66 10.31
C HIS A 25 -3.12 -25.93 9.65
N PRO A 26 -3.03 -27.09 10.32
CA PRO A 26 -2.57 -28.33 9.69
C PRO A 26 -3.48 -28.76 8.54
N LEU A 27 -4.80 -28.65 8.71
CA LEU A 27 -5.79 -29.03 7.69
C LEU A 27 -5.65 -28.16 6.43
N PHE A 28 -5.51 -26.84 6.59
CA PHE A 28 -5.25 -25.95 5.45
C PHE A 28 -3.91 -26.27 4.78
N SER A 29 -2.88 -26.58 5.57
CA SER A 29 -1.55 -26.88 5.04
C SER A 29 -1.52 -28.16 4.22
N GLU A 30 -2.24 -29.20 4.69
CA GLU A 30 -2.39 -30.48 4.01
C GLU A 30 -3.19 -30.33 2.72
N GLU A 31 -4.36 -29.68 2.78
CA GLU A 31 -5.27 -29.52 1.64
C GLU A 31 -4.65 -28.65 0.53
N LEU A 32 -3.98 -27.57 0.89
CA LEU A 32 -3.37 -26.64 -0.08
C LEU A 32 -1.93 -27.03 -0.48
N GLY A 33 -1.33 -28.00 0.22
CA GLY A 33 0.06 -28.42 -0.02
C GLY A 33 1.10 -27.34 0.25
N VAL A 34 0.80 -26.33 1.08
CA VAL A 34 1.70 -25.21 1.40
C VAL A 34 1.82 -25.03 2.92
N PRO A 35 2.98 -24.58 3.44
CA PRO A 35 3.14 -24.34 4.87
C PRO A 35 2.35 -23.12 5.33
N ILE A 36 1.97 -23.10 6.61
CA ILE A 36 1.41 -21.91 7.25
C ILE A 36 2.55 -21.00 7.73
N ASP A 37 2.59 -19.77 7.22
CA ASP A 37 3.54 -18.74 7.65
C ASP A 37 2.79 -17.46 8.05
N GLY A 38 3.05 -16.98 9.27
CA GLY A 38 2.48 -15.73 9.78
C GLY A 38 3.01 -14.47 9.10
N LYS A 39 4.05 -14.58 8.26
CA LYS A 39 4.60 -13.52 7.41
C LYS A 39 4.27 -13.71 5.93
N SER A 40 3.45 -14.71 5.58
CA SER A 40 3.00 -14.93 4.20
C SER A 40 2.34 -13.67 3.65
N LEU A 41 2.64 -13.33 2.40
CA LEU A 41 1.91 -12.30 1.67
C LEU A 41 0.55 -12.82 1.19
N PHE A 42 0.37 -14.13 1.04
CA PHE A 42 -0.93 -14.71 0.70
C PHE A 42 -1.73 -14.98 1.98
N GLU A 43 -2.86 -14.32 2.13
CA GLU A 43 -3.77 -14.45 3.26
C GLU A 43 -5.08 -15.08 2.83
N VAL A 44 -5.57 -16.05 3.61
CA VAL A 44 -6.94 -16.57 3.52
C VAL A 44 -7.68 -16.11 4.77
N SER A 45 -8.76 -15.37 4.58
CA SER A 45 -9.59 -14.84 5.65
C SER A 45 -10.98 -15.50 5.64
N VAL A 46 -11.47 -15.82 6.82
CA VAL A 46 -12.82 -16.38 7.03
C VAL A 46 -13.52 -15.53 8.07
N VAL A 47 -14.66 -14.96 7.70
CA VAL A 47 -15.48 -14.13 8.58
C VAL A 47 -16.68 -14.95 9.01
N PHE A 48 -16.86 -15.08 10.33
CA PHE A 48 -18.03 -15.72 10.92
C PHE A 48 -18.97 -14.66 11.48
N ALA A 49 -20.27 -14.86 11.29
CA ALA A 49 -21.34 -14.07 11.88
C ALA A 49 -22.30 -14.97 12.66
N HIS A 50 -22.97 -14.39 13.65
CA HIS A 50 -24.05 -15.07 14.37
C HIS A 50 -25.22 -14.10 14.53
N PRO A 51 -26.18 -14.08 13.59
CA PRO A 51 -27.28 -13.11 13.57
C PRO A 51 -28.15 -13.14 14.82
N GLU A 52 -28.34 -14.31 15.45
CA GLU A 52 -29.17 -14.47 16.66
C GLU A 52 -28.63 -13.67 17.85
N THR A 53 -27.31 -13.48 17.96
CA THR A 53 -26.66 -12.82 19.11
C THR A 53 -25.93 -11.54 18.71
N VAL A 54 -26.30 -10.91 17.59
CA VAL A 54 -25.62 -9.70 17.10
C VAL A 54 -25.77 -8.52 18.07
N GLU A 55 -26.92 -8.44 18.74
CA GLU A 55 -27.25 -7.35 19.66
C GLU A 55 -26.79 -7.60 21.10
N ASP A 56 -26.26 -8.79 21.40
CA ASP A 56 -25.87 -9.17 22.75
C ASP A 56 -24.92 -8.13 23.35
N CYS A 57 -23.95 -7.64 22.58
CA CYS A 57 -23.00 -6.66 23.10
C CYS A 57 -23.51 -5.21 23.09
N HIS A 58 -24.70 -4.91 22.57
CA HIS A 58 -25.18 -3.52 22.41
C HIS A 58 -25.38 -2.80 23.74
N PHE A 59 -25.77 -3.48 24.81
CA PHE A 59 -25.89 -2.88 26.14
C PHE A 59 -24.55 -2.27 26.63
N LEU A 60 -23.40 -2.80 26.18
CA LEU A 60 -22.08 -2.25 26.52
C LEU A 60 -21.91 -0.83 25.97
N GLY A 61 -22.61 -0.47 24.89
CA GLY A 61 -22.66 0.89 24.37
C GLY A 61 -23.27 1.87 25.37
N THR A 62 -24.26 1.42 26.14
CA THR A 62 -24.91 2.23 27.18
C THR A 62 -24.08 2.26 28.47
N VAL A 63 -23.50 1.12 28.86
CA VAL A 63 -22.75 1.01 30.13
C VAL A 63 -21.33 1.59 30.03
N CYS A 64 -20.68 1.49 28.88
CA CYS A 64 -19.32 1.95 28.62
C CYS A 64 -19.22 2.73 27.29
N PRO A 65 -19.94 3.85 27.13
CA PRO A 65 -20.03 4.58 25.85
C PRO A 65 -18.66 5.10 25.36
N ASP A 66 -17.72 5.35 26.26
CA ASP A 66 -16.37 5.80 25.95
C ASP A 66 -15.53 4.77 25.16
N CYS A 67 -15.95 3.50 25.16
CA CYS A 67 -15.31 2.41 24.42
C CYS A 67 -15.75 2.30 22.95
N PHE A 68 -16.92 2.87 22.59
CA PHE A 68 -17.56 2.67 21.28
C PHE A 68 -17.59 3.95 20.45
N LYS A 69 -16.44 4.62 20.35
CA LYS A 69 -16.31 5.86 19.57
C LYS A 69 -16.27 5.56 18.06
N PRO A 70 -16.98 6.34 17.22
CA PRO A 70 -16.87 6.23 15.77
C PRO A 70 -15.43 6.46 15.31
N ALA A 71 -14.91 5.56 14.50
CA ALA A 71 -13.65 5.76 13.79
C ALA A 71 -13.93 6.07 12.33
N LYS A 72 -13.14 6.96 11.71
CA LYS A 72 -13.18 7.15 10.25
C LYS A 72 -12.91 5.79 9.59
N ASN A 73 -13.77 5.42 8.64
CA ASN A 73 -13.69 4.20 7.81
C ASN A 73 -14.12 2.87 8.47
N LYS A 74 -14.86 2.86 9.58
CA LYS A 74 -15.46 1.62 10.12
C LYS A 74 -16.97 1.59 9.94
N GLN A 75 -17.49 0.48 9.41
CA GLN A 75 -18.93 0.25 9.24
C GLN A 75 -19.65 0.03 10.58
N SER A 76 -18.96 -0.44 11.63
CA SER A 76 -19.53 -0.63 12.97
C SER A 76 -18.59 -0.16 14.07
N VAL A 77 -19.17 0.42 15.12
CA VAL A 77 -18.45 0.79 16.36
C VAL A 77 -18.22 -0.41 17.28
N PHE A 78 -18.99 -1.50 17.13
CA PHE A 78 -18.91 -2.73 17.92
C PHE A 78 -17.87 -3.70 17.37
N THR A 79 -16.60 -3.29 17.38
CA THR A 79 -15.48 -4.19 17.04
C THR A 79 -15.14 -5.13 18.21
N ARG A 80 -14.58 -6.31 17.93
CA ARG A 80 -14.07 -7.24 18.97
C ARG A 80 -13.20 -6.52 20.00
N MET A 81 -12.31 -5.63 19.56
CA MET A 81 -11.42 -4.88 20.45
C MET A 81 -12.19 -3.90 21.36
N ALA A 82 -13.20 -3.22 20.83
CA ALA A 82 -14.04 -2.31 21.61
C ALA A 82 -14.86 -3.06 22.66
N VAL A 83 -15.45 -4.19 22.29
CA VAL A 83 -16.17 -5.10 23.22
C VAL A 83 -15.23 -5.61 24.31
N MET A 84 -14.04 -6.10 23.97
CA MET A 84 -13.05 -6.56 24.95
C MET A 84 -12.64 -5.44 25.92
N LYS A 85 -12.47 -4.20 25.43
CA LYS A 85 -12.17 -3.04 26.27
C LYS A 85 -13.32 -2.71 27.22
N ALA A 86 -14.57 -2.78 26.75
CA ALA A 86 -15.75 -2.55 27.58
C ALA A 86 -15.93 -3.64 28.65
N LEU A 87 -15.75 -4.92 28.29
CA LEU A 87 -15.80 -6.06 29.22
C LEU A 87 -14.71 -5.98 30.30
N ASN A 88 -13.56 -5.36 30.01
CA ASN A 88 -12.52 -5.12 31.01
C ASN A 88 -12.86 -4.01 32.01
N LYS A 89 -13.80 -3.12 31.67
CA LYS A 89 -14.16 -1.94 32.47
C LYS A 89 -15.45 -2.13 33.25
N ILE A 90 -16.39 -2.90 32.71
CA ILE A 90 -17.71 -3.10 33.32
C ILE A 90 -17.60 -3.79 34.68
N LYS A 91 -18.42 -3.35 35.63
CA LYS A 91 -18.54 -4.01 36.94
C LYS A 91 -19.28 -5.34 36.78
N GLU A 92 -18.85 -6.36 37.52
CA GLU A 92 -19.42 -7.71 37.46
C GLU A 92 -20.94 -7.72 37.71
N GLU A 93 -21.42 -6.95 38.69
CA GLU A 93 -22.85 -6.85 38.99
C GLU A 93 -23.66 -6.32 37.80
N GLU A 94 -23.12 -5.33 37.08
CA GLU A 94 -23.81 -4.73 35.94
C GLU A 94 -23.79 -5.66 34.73
N PHE A 95 -22.70 -6.42 34.55
CA PHE A 95 -22.64 -7.48 33.56
C PHE A 95 -23.69 -8.57 33.86
N ARG A 96 -23.78 -9.06 35.10
CA ARG A 96 -24.71 -10.13 35.50
C ARG A 96 -26.18 -9.73 35.45
N LYS A 97 -26.52 -8.43 35.56
CA LYS A 97 -27.90 -7.94 35.36
C LYS A 97 -28.36 -8.07 33.92
N GLN A 98 -27.44 -7.91 32.98
CA GLN A 98 -27.73 -7.80 31.56
C GLN A 98 -27.45 -9.11 30.81
N PHE A 99 -26.47 -9.91 31.28
CA PHE A 99 -26.01 -11.13 30.63
C PHE A 99 -26.18 -12.37 31.52
N PRO A 100 -26.78 -13.46 31.01
CA PRO A 100 -26.89 -14.70 31.74
C PRO A 100 -25.51 -15.33 31.98
N CYS A 101 -25.29 -15.86 33.19
CA CYS A 101 -24.07 -16.56 33.57
C CYS A 101 -24.45 -17.88 34.29
N PRO A 102 -24.29 -19.05 33.66
CA PRO A 102 -23.64 -19.29 32.36
C PRO A 102 -24.46 -18.74 31.17
N PRO A 103 -23.81 -18.48 30.02
CA PRO A 103 -24.51 -18.06 28.81
C PRO A 103 -25.48 -19.15 28.34
N ASN A 104 -26.63 -18.73 27.81
CA ASN A 104 -27.62 -19.64 27.23
C ASN A 104 -27.06 -20.30 25.96
N SER A 105 -27.42 -21.55 25.69
CA SER A 105 -27.09 -22.19 24.42
C SER A 105 -27.86 -21.52 23.28
N PRO A 106 -27.16 -21.05 22.22
CA PRO A 106 -27.83 -20.49 21.05
C PRO A 106 -28.59 -21.59 20.30
N LYS A 107 -29.57 -21.19 19.48
CA LYS A 107 -30.38 -22.13 18.68
C LYS A 107 -29.68 -22.54 17.39
N ALA A 108 -28.84 -21.65 16.87
CA ALA A 108 -28.06 -21.87 15.65
C ALA A 108 -26.56 -21.87 15.93
N VAL A 109 -25.80 -22.37 14.96
CA VAL A 109 -24.34 -22.20 14.90
C VAL A 109 -24.00 -20.93 14.13
N CYS A 110 -22.76 -20.46 14.24
CA CYS A 110 -22.26 -19.37 13.42
C CYS A 110 -22.37 -19.70 11.93
N THR A 111 -22.70 -18.69 11.13
CA THR A 111 -22.67 -18.76 9.66
C THR A 111 -21.36 -18.18 9.16
N VAL A 112 -20.81 -18.78 8.10
CA VAL A 112 -19.71 -18.16 7.36
C VAL A 112 -20.30 -17.02 6.53
N LEU A 113 -19.85 -15.80 6.80
CA LEU A 113 -20.27 -14.59 6.09
C LEU A 113 -19.45 -14.43 4.81
N GLU A 114 -18.13 -14.53 4.93
CA GLU A 114 -17.17 -14.29 3.84
C GLU A 114 -16.02 -15.29 3.95
N ILE A 115 -15.56 -15.77 2.78
CA ILE A 115 -14.30 -16.48 2.60
C ILE A 115 -13.58 -15.75 1.47
N GLU A 116 -12.45 -15.14 1.80
CA GLU A 116 -11.68 -14.35 0.85
C GLU A 116 -10.21 -14.73 0.91
N CYS A 117 -9.51 -14.56 -0.21
CA CYS A 117 -8.07 -14.61 -0.24
C CYS A 117 -7.51 -13.39 -0.95
N ALA A 118 -6.38 -12.92 -0.48
CA ALA A 118 -5.69 -11.77 -1.04
C ALA A 118 -4.19 -12.00 -1.00
N HIS A 119 -3.48 -11.40 -1.96
CA HIS A 119 -2.03 -11.35 -1.96
C HIS A 119 -1.55 -9.95 -1.60
N GLY A 120 -0.62 -9.86 -0.66
CA GLY A 120 0.07 -8.62 -0.31
C GLY A 120 0.77 -8.03 -1.52
N ALA A 121 0.94 -6.72 -1.53
CA ALA A 121 1.49 -6.04 -2.69
C ALA A 121 2.90 -6.52 -3.05
N VAL A 122 3.19 -6.54 -4.35
CA VAL A 122 4.55 -6.77 -4.89
C VAL A 122 5.02 -5.52 -5.61
N PHE A 123 6.33 -5.35 -5.70
CA PHE A 123 6.91 -4.11 -6.20
C PHE A 123 7.82 -4.36 -7.39
N VAL A 124 7.64 -3.56 -8.43
CA VAL A 124 8.53 -3.52 -9.60
C VAL A 124 9.21 -2.16 -9.63
N ALA A 125 10.53 -2.13 -9.71
CA ALA A 125 11.30 -0.90 -9.82
C ALA A 125 12.15 -0.88 -11.10
N GLY A 126 12.51 0.31 -11.54
CA GLY A 126 13.36 0.52 -12.70
C GLY A 126 13.74 1.99 -12.86
N ARG A 127 14.20 2.36 -14.06
CA ARG A 127 14.44 3.74 -14.46
C ARG A 127 13.75 4.04 -15.78
N TYR A 128 13.12 5.22 -15.87
CA TYR A 128 12.51 5.67 -17.12
C TYR A 128 13.27 6.83 -17.75
N ASN A 129 13.39 6.83 -19.07
CA ASN A 129 13.57 8.04 -19.86
C ASN A 129 12.24 8.54 -20.38
N LYS A 130 12.18 9.85 -20.54
CA LYS A 130 11.06 10.54 -21.15
C LYS A 130 11.60 11.40 -22.29
N TYR A 131 11.14 11.10 -23.50
CA TYR A 131 11.56 11.78 -24.72
C TYR A 131 10.56 12.83 -25.18
N SER A 132 9.28 12.65 -24.84
CA SER A 132 8.21 13.61 -25.13
C SER A 132 8.32 14.87 -24.27
N ARG A 133 8.02 16.04 -24.87
CA ARG A 133 7.79 17.32 -24.16
C ARG A 133 6.30 17.63 -24.00
N ASN A 134 5.44 16.67 -24.27
CA ASN A 134 3.99 16.80 -24.12
C ASN A 134 3.42 15.54 -23.44
N LEU A 135 4.03 15.16 -22.32
CA LEU A 135 3.63 13.99 -21.54
C LEU A 135 3.81 14.31 -20.04
N PRO A 136 2.75 14.29 -19.22
CA PRO A 136 2.90 14.45 -17.78
C PRO A 136 3.50 13.18 -17.15
N GLN A 137 4.09 13.31 -15.95
CA GLN A 137 4.63 12.14 -15.25
C GLN A 137 3.51 11.22 -14.76
N THR A 138 2.46 11.80 -14.17
CA THR A 138 1.25 11.12 -13.69
C THR A 138 0.03 11.66 -14.44
N PRO A 139 -1.12 10.96 -14.47
CA PRO A 139 -2.31 11.41 -15.19
C PRO A 139 -2.70 12.85 -14.80
N TRP A 140 -2.84 13.72 -15.79
CA TRP A 140 -3.21 15.12 -15.56
C TRP A 140 -4.71 15.31 -15.81
N ILE A 141 -5.48 15.24 -14.73
CA ILE A 141 -6.94 15.34 -14.75
C ILE A 141 -7.35 16.55 -13.88
N ILE A 142 -8.15 17.45 -14.46
CA ILE A 142 -8.71 18.62 -13.75
C ILE A 142 -10.22 18.57 -13.96
N ASP A 143 -10.99 18.63 -12.87
CA ASP A 143 -12.46 18.57 -12.89
C ASP A 143 -13.03 17.36 -13.67
N GLY A 144 -12.34 16.22 -13.59
CA GLY A 144 -12.70 14.98 -14.31
C GLY A 144 -12.27 14.97 -15.78
N GLU A 145 -11.77 16.07 -16.32
CA GLU A 145 -11.28 16.16 -17.70
C GLU A 145 -9.77 15.92 -17.77
N ARG A 146 -9.39 14.96 -18.62
CA ARG A 146 -7.99 14.70 -18.94
C ARG A 146 -7.42 15.85 -19.80
N LYS A 147 -6.38 16.52 -19.30
CA LYS A 147 -5.74 17.67 -19.98
C LYS A 147 -4.67 17.26 -20.99
N LEU A 148 -3.98 16.15 -20.75
CA LEU A 148 -3.04 15.56 -21.70
C LEU A 148 -3.26 14.05 -21.81
N GLU A 149 -3.07 13.54 -23.02
CA GLU A 149 -3.16 12.11 -23.29
C GLU A 149 -2.02 11.35 -22.60
N SER A 150 -2.41 10.37 -21.78
CA SER A 150 -1.51 9.43 -21.12
C SER A 150 -0.54 10.12 -20.15
N SER A 151 0.37 9.33 -19.58
CA SER A 151 1.39 9.76 -18.64
C SER A 151 2.55 8.77 -18.64
N VAL A 152 3.71 9.16 -18.08
CA VAL A 152 4.83 8.22 -17.88
C VAL A 152 4.38 7.01 -17.06
N GLU A 153 3.60 7.27 -16.00
CA GLU A 153 2.97 6.28 -15.15
C GLU A 153 2.19 5.24 -15.96
N GLU A 154 1.15 5.66 -16.70
CA GLU A 154 0.27 4.76 -17.46
C GLU A 154 1.03 3.94 -18.51
N LEU A 155 1.96 4.57 -19.25
CA LEU A 155 2.74 3.88 -20.27
C LEU A 155 3.57 2.71 -19.70
N ILE A 156 3.90 2.75 -18.41
CA ILE A 156 4.63 1.68 -17.73
C ILE A 156 3.65 0.73 -17.03
N SER A 157 2.73 1.26 -16.21
CA SER A 157 1.89 0.48 -15.29
C SER A 157 0.84 -0.39 -15.97
N ASP A 158 0.29 0.03 -17.12
CA ASP A 158 -0.80 -0.70 -17.78
C ASP A 158 -0.37 -2.11 -18.21
N HIS A 159 0.90 -2.26 -18.62
CA HIS A 159 1.51 -3.54 -18.94
C HIS A 159 1.69 -4.39 -17.68
N LEU A 160 2.14 -3.78 -16.58
CA LEU A 160 2.38 -4.49 -15.32
C LEU A 160 1.07 -5.02 -14.71
N LEU A 161 0.01 -4.20 -14.67
CA LEU A 161 -1.30 -4.62 -14.17
C LEU A 161 -1.78 -5.90 -14.87
N THR A 162 -1.67 -5.93 -16.21
CA THR A 162 -2.09 -7.06 -17.03
C THR A 162 -1.27 -8.31 -16.73
N VAL A 163 0.05 -8.19 -16.67
CA VAL A 163 0.98 -9.32 -16.51
C VAL A 163 0.93 -9.91 -15.09
N PHE A 164 0.85 -9.06 -14.07
CA PHE A 164 0.75 -9.48 -12.67
C PHE A 164 -0.67 -9.84 -12.24
N LYS A 165 -1.67 -9.55 -13.08
CA LYS A 165 -3.09 -9.72 -12.75
C LYS A 165 -3.43 -9.05 -11.42
N ALA A 166 -2.96 -7.82 -11.28
CA ALA A 166 -3.19 -6.98 -10.11
C ALA A 166 -4.47 -6.16 -10.31
N GLU A 167 -5.13 -5.80 -9.21
CA GLU A 167 -6.37 -5.02 -9.24
C GLU A 167 -6.12 -3.53 -9.48
N SER A 168 -5.04 -3.02 -8.90
CA SER A 168 -4.63 -1.63 -8.99
C SER A 168 -3.13 -1.49 -8.74
N PHE A 169 -2.61 -0.28 -8.91
CA PHE A 169 -1.20 0.02 -8.66
C PHE A 169 -1.03 1.39 -8.00
N ASN A 170 0.11 1.57 -7.33
CA ASN A 170 0.60 2.89 -6.89
C ASN A 170 1.96 3.15 -7.52
N PHE A 171 2.07 4.23 -8.30
CA PHE A 171 3.33 4.67 -8.90
C PHE A 171 4.07 5.63 -7.97
N SER A 172 5.38 5.42 -7.85
CA SER A 172 6.28 6.29 -7.09
C SER A 172 7.57 6.51 -7.87
N SER A 173 8.16 7.69 -7.75
CA SER A 173 9.43 8.01 -8.42
C SER A 173 10.29 8.93 -7.57
N SER A 174 11.60 8.87 -7.77
CA SER A 174 12.56 9.73 -7.06
C SER A 174 12.58 11.11 -7.71
N GLY A 175 11.65 11.97 -7.30
CA GLY A 175 11.37 13.29 -7.86
C GLY A 175 10.49 13.31 -9.11
N ARG A 176 10.23 14.52 -9.61
CA ARG A 176 9.34 14.79 -10.75
C ARG A 176 9.94 15.82 -11.70
N GLU A 177 9.54 15.76 -12.97
CA GLU A 177 9.83 16.78 -13.96
C GLU A 177 8.53 17.37 -14.53
N ASP A 178 8.60 18.60 -15.03
CA ASP A 178 7.48 19.24 -15.71
C ASP A 178 7.15 18.54 -17.03
N VAL A 179 5.94 18.80 -17.56
CA VAL A 179 5.39 18.16 -18.77
C VAL A 179 6.33 18.31 -19.98
N ASP A 180 6.95 19.47 -20.12
CA ASP A 180 7.80 19.85 -21.25
C ASP A 180 9.28 19.50 -21.06
N VAL A 181 9.65 18.93 -19.92
CA VAL A 181 11.00 18.49 -19.60
C VAL A 181 11.21 17.03 -20.02
N ARG A 182 12.35 16.76 -20.66
CA ARG A 182 12.81 15.42 -21.00
C ARG A 182 13.72 14.88 -19.90
N THR A 183 13.66 13.56 -19.70
CA THR A 183 14.52 12.83 -18.75
C THR A 183 15.41 11.89 -19.55
N LEU A 184 16.70 12.22 -19.65
CA LEU A 184 17.67 11.54 -20.53
C LEU A 184 18.72 10.76 -19.71
N GLY A 185 19.80 10.32 -20.37
CA GLY A 185 20.86 9.52 -19.75
C GLY A 185 20.32 8.22 -19.16
N ASN A 186 20.75 7.89 -17.94
CA ASN A 186 20.30 6.69 -17.23
C ASN A 186 18.83 6.73 -16.80
N GLY A 187 18.16 7.89 -16.91
CA GLY A 187 16.75 8.03 -16.55
C GLY A 187 16.49 8.21 -15.06
N ARG A 188 15.23 8.44 -14.72
CA ARG A 188 14.77 8.66 -13.34
C ARG A 188 14.32 7.34 -12.70
N PRO A 189 14.74 7.02 -11.46
CA PRO A 189 14.23 5.87 -10.71
C PRO A 189 12.71 5.96 -10.45
N PHE A 190 12.03 4.82 -10.60
CA PHE A 190 10.63 4.65 -10.24
C PHE A 190 10.39 3.27 -9.62
N ALA A 191 9.29 3.14 -8.89
CA ALA A 191 8.71 1.86 -8.49
C ALA A 191 7.19 1.89 -8.62
N ILE A 192 6.62 0.73 -8.86
CA ILE A 192 5.19 0.48 -8.98
C ILE A 192 4.85 -0.61 -7.97
N GLU A 193 4.02 -0.25 -6.99
CA GLU A 193 3.35 -1.19 -6.10
C GLU A 193 2.15 -1.77 -6.83
N LEU A 194 2.06 -3.09 -6.92
CA LEU A 194 0.95 -3.81 -7.54
C LEU A 194 0.11 -4.44 -6.45
N VAL A 195 -1.15 -4.01 -6.36
CA VAL A 195 -2.09 -4.38 -5.28
C VAL A 195 -2.87 -5.63 -5.67
N ASN A 196 -2.94 -6.58 -4.75
CA ASN A 196 -3.61 -7.88 -4.91
C ASN A 196 -3.23 -8.63 -6.22
N PRO A 197 -1.93 -8.87 -6.48
CA PRO A 197 -1.49 -9.57 -7.68
C PRO A 197 -1.84 -11.07 -7.65
N HIS A 198 -2.38 -11.59 -8.75
CA HIS A 198 -2.68 -13.02 -8.89
C HIS A 198 -1.55 -13.81 -9.61
N ARG A 199 -0.47 -13.12 -10.00
CA ARG A 199 0.78 -13.72 -10.46
C ARG A 199 1.96 -12.93 -9.89
N VAL A 200 2.83 -13.61 -9.14
CA VAL A 200 3.96 -12.97 -8.43
C VAL A 200 5.31 -13.64 -8.71
N TYR A 201 5.31 -14.85 -9.27
CA TYR A 201 6.54 -15.55 -9.63
C TYR A 201 6.92 -15.21 -11.07
N PHE A 202 8.09 -14.59 -11.21
CA PHE A 202 8.70 -14.25 -12.48
C PHE A 202 10.20 -14.56 -12.43
N THR A 203 10.70 -15.12 -13.52
CA THR A 203 12.11 -15.25 -13.79
C THR A 203 12.70 -13.91 -14.23
N SER A 204 14.02 -13.74 -14.08
CA SER A 204 14.71 -12.54 -14.58
C SER A 204 14.53 -12.34 -16.10
N GLN A 205 14.33 -13.43 -16.85
CA GLN A 205 14.10 -13.37 -18.28
C GLN A 205 12.70 -12.84 -18.61
N GLU A 206 11.65 -13.28 -17.90
CA GLU A 206 10.29 -12.74 -18.07
C GLU A 206 10.20 -11.25 -17.73
N ILE A 207 10.90 -10.80 -16.67
CA ILE A 207 10.95 -9.36 -16.34
C ILE A 207 11.68 -8.56 -17.45
N LYS A 208 12.74 -9.12 -18.03
CA LYS A 208 13.46 -8.48 -19.14
C LYS A 208 12.59 -8.40 -20.41
N GLU A 209 11.79 -9.43 -20.69
CA GLU A 209 10.82 -9.44 -21.78
C GLU A 209 9.74 -8.38 -21.55
N LEU A 210 9.20 -8.28 -20.34
CA LEU A 210 8.24 -7.24 -19.96
C LEU A 210 8.81 -5.82 -20.16
N GLN A 211 10.07 -5.60 -19.78
CA GLN A 211 10.75 -4.34 -20.07
C GLN A 211 10.81 -4.05 -21.58
N GLN A 212 11.11 -5.06 -22.40
CA GLN A 212 11.14 -4.91 -23.85
C GLN A 212 9.75 -4.64 -24.44
N GLU A 213 8.70 -5.23 -23.90
CA GLU A 213 7.32 -4.96 -24.31
C GLU A 213 6.93 -3.51 -24.04
N ILE A 214 7.19 -3.02 -22.82
CA ILE A 214 6.98 -1.60 -22.46
C ILE A 214 7.75 -0.70 -23.44
N ASN A 215 9.02 -1.03 -23.73
CA ASN A 215 9.86 -0.27 -24.64
C ASN A 215 9.40 -0.31 -26.11
N LYS A 216 8.71 -1.36 -26.54
CA LYS A 216 8.13 -1.45 -27.89
C LYS A 216 6.78 -0.74 -27.99
N SER A 217 6.06 -0.60 -26.88
CA SER A 217 4.71 -0.02 -26.83
C SER A 217 4.68 1.49 -27.10
N SER A 218 5.78 2.21 -26.83
CA SER A 218 5.81 3.66 -26.92
C SER A 218 7.20 4.19 -27.26
N ASN A 219 7.25 5.22 -28.10
CA ASN A 219 8.44 6.03 -28.33
C ASN A 219 8.53 7.24 -27.38
N LYS A 220 7.49 7.51 -26.59
CA LYS A 220 7.45 8.66 -25.66
C LYS A 220 8.35 8.42 -24.43
N ILE A 221 8.53 7.14 -24.04
CA ILE A 221 9.35 6.70 -22.91
C ILE A 221 10.17 5.45 -23.26
N GLN A 222 11.19 5.19 -22.45
CA GLN A 222 11.88 3.90 -22.40
C GLN A 222 12.19 3.56 -20.95
N VAL A 223 12.15 2.29 -20.60
CA VAL A 223 12.45 1.73 -19.29
C VAL A 223 13.71 0.88 -19.35
N ARG A 224 14.50 0.95 -18.28
CA ARG A 224 15.67 0.10 -18.02
C ARG A 224 15.70 -0.37 -16.57
N ASP A 225 16.56 -1.34 -16.31
CA ASP A 225 16.83 -1.90 -14.98
C ASP A 225 15.56 -2.40 -14.27
N LEU A 226 14.57 -2.87 -15.04
CA LEU A 226 13.30 -3.36 -14.51
C LEU A 226 13.55 -4.62 -13.68
N GLN A 227 13.06 -4.64 -12.45
CA GLN A 227 13.30 -5.73 -11.51
C GLN A 227 12.21 -5.77 -10.43
N LEU A 228 11.97 -6.97 -9.88
CA LEU A 228 11.20 -7.13 -8.66
C LEU A 228 12.03 -6.66 -7.46
N VAL A 229 11.41 -5.88 -6.58
CA VAL A 229 12.04 -5.36 -5.36
C VAL A 229 11.14 -5.57 -4.15
N THR A 230 11.71 -5.44 -2.96
CA THR A 230 10.95 -5.42 -1.71
C THR A 230 10.52 -4.00 -1.36
N ARG A 231 9.62 -3.89 -0.37
CA ARG A 231 9.13 -2.59 0.11
C ARG A 231 10.27 -1.70 0.62
N GLU A 232 11.26 -2.29 1.29
CA GLU A 232 12.41 -1.58 1.86
C GLU A 232 13.27 -0.92 0.78
N ALA A 233 13.36 -1.54 -0.42
CA ALA A 233 14.09 -0.96 -1.54
C ALA A 233 13.46 0.36 -2.06
N ILE A 234 12.17 0.57 -1.82
CA ILE A 234 11.46 1.81 -2.22
C ILE A 234 11.82 2.97 -1.30
N GLU A 235 12.08 2.70 -0.01
CA GLU A 235 12.50 3.73 0.94
C GLU A 235 13.82 4.39 0.51
N HIS A 236 14.76 3.60 0.00
CA HIS A 236 16.03 4.08 -0.57
C HIS A 236 15.85 5.01 -1.79
N MET A 237 14.74 4.91 -2.52
CA MET A 237 14.45 5.84 -3.63
C MET A 237 14.02 7.22 -3.14
N LYS A 238 13.32 7.29 -1.99
CA LYS A 238 12.88 8.54 -1.38
C LYS A 238 14.07 9.33 -0.83
N GLU A 239 15.00 8.66 -0.15
CA GLU A 239 16.26 9.27 0.30
C GLU A 239 17.04 9.87 -0.87
N GLY A 240 17.06 9.15 -2.00
CA GLY A 240 17.70 9.64 -3.22
C GLY A 240 17.07 10.91 -3.82
N GLU A 241 15.81 11.22 -3.51
CA GLU A 241 15.15 12.43 -4.00
C GLU A 241 15.72 13.69 -3.33
N GLU A 242 15.95 13.60 -2.02
CA GLU A 242 16.38 14.70 -1.15
C GLU A 242 17.87 14.97 -1.26
N GLU A 243 18.70 13.93 -1.33
CA GLU A 243 20.16 14.07 -1.19
C GLU A 243 20.92 14.08 -2.52
N LYS A 244 20.39 13.43 -3.56
CA LYS A 244 21.16 13.23 -4.80
C LYS A 244 21.10 14.43 -5.72
N THR A 245 22.28 14.79 -6.21
CA THR A 245 22.47 15.80 -7.26
C THR A 245 21.81 15.38 -8.57
N LYS A 246 21.31 16.37 -9.31
CA LYS A 246 20.64 16.19 -10.61
C LYS A 246 21.36 17.04 -11.64
N THR A 247 21.53 16.50 -12.86
CA THR A 247 22.24 17.17 -13.95
C THR A 247 21.26 17.58 -15.03
N TYR A 248 21.37 18.82 -15.50
CA TYR A 248 20.47 19.42 -16.47
C TYR A 248 21.22 19.98 -17.67
N SER A 249 20.54 20.05 -18.81
CA SER A 249 20.97 20.81 -19.97
C SER A 249 19.82 21.70 -20.43
N ALA A 250 20.06 23.00 -20.49
CA ALA A 250 19.05 24.00 -20.85
C ALA A 250 19.48 24.73 -22.13
N LEU A 251 18.51 24.95 -23.03
CA LEU A 251 18.66 25.89 -24.13
C LEU A 251 18.25 27.26 -23.63
N ILE A 252 19.23 28.16 -23.48
CA ILE A 252 19.02 29.50 -22.93
C ILE A 252 18.92 30.49 -24.10
N TRP A 253 17.82 31.24 -24.14
CA TRP A 253 17.65 32.36 -25.07
C TRP A 253 18.08 33.67 -24.40
N THR A 254 18.83 34.48 -25.13
CA THR A 254 19.20 35.83 -24.72
C THR A 254 18.56 36.85 -25.66
N ASN A 255 18.10 37.98 -25.10
CA ASN A 255 17.55 39.07 -25.89
C ASN A 255 18.63 39.81 -26.70
N LYS A 256 19.86 39.84 -26.19
CA LYS A 256 21.03 40.41 -26.84
C LYS A 256 21.79 39.31 -27.57
N ALA A 257 22.38 39.67 -28.71
CA ALA A 257 23.37 38.83 -29.36
C ALA A 257 24.58 38.66 -28.43
N ILE A 258 25.06 37.43 -28.31
CA ILE A 258 26.23 37.08 -27.53
C ILE A 258 27.28 36.44 -28.43
N GLN A 259 28.54 36.63 -28.08
CA GLN A 259 29.66 35.87 -28.61
C GLN A 259 30.04 34.76 -27.63
N LYS A 260 30.98 33.89 -28.03
CA LYS A 260 31.39 32.76 -27.20
C LYS A 260 32.03 33.25 -25.89
N GLU A 261 32.84 34.29 -25.97
CA GLU A 261 33.60 34.87 -24.88
C GLU A 261 32.68 35.42 -23.77
N ASP A 262 31.46 35.86 -24.12
CA ASP A 262 30.49 36.42 -23.18
C ASP A 262 29.99 35.41 -22.14
N ILE A 263 30.11 34.10 -22.40
CA ILE A 263 29.61 33.03 -21.53
C ILE A 263 30.73 32.13 -20.98
N GLU A 264 31.98 32.33 -21.40
CA GLU A 264 33.09 31.46 -20.99
C GLU A 264 33.32 31.47 -19.47
N PHE A 265 33.05 32.61 -18.81
CA PHE A 265 33.17 32.76 -17.35
C PHE A 265 32.29 31.77 -16.55
N LEU A 266 31.17 31.31 -17.13
CA LEU A 266 30.27 30.37 -16.46
C LEU A 266 30.94 29.02 -16.16
N ASN A 267 31.96 28.65 -16.94
CA ASN A 267 32.67 27.38 -16.77
C ASN A 267 33.50 27.33 -15.48
N ASP A 268 33.94 28.48 -14.98
CA ASP A 268 34.80 28.59 -13.80
C ASP A 268 34.00 28.70 -12.50
N ILE A 269 32.69 28.99 -12.59
CA ILE A 269 31.81 29.06 -11.43
C ILE A 269 31.56 27.63 -10.90
N LYS A 270 31.94 27.41 -9.63
CA LYS A 270 31.66 26.18 -8.87
C LYS A 270 30.93 26.54 -7.58
N ASP A 271 30.08 25.62 -7.11
CA ASP A 271 29.36 25.72 -5.84
C ASP A 271 28.66 27.08 -5.62
N LEU A 272 28.06 27.62 -6.69
CA LEU A 272 27.32 28.88 -6.65
C LEU A 272 26.14 28.76 -5.69
N LYS A 273 26.15 29.58 -4.64
CA LYS A 273 25.04 29.68 -3.71
C LYS A 273 23.95 30.58 -4.31
N ILE A 274 22.73 30.05 -4.38
CA ILE A 274 21.55 30.76 -4.84
C ILE A 274 20.50 30.78 -3.74
N ASP A 275 19.94 31.95 -3.43
CA ASP A 275 18.82 32.09 -2.51
C ASP A 275 17.52 32.08 -3.33
N GLN A 276 16.94 30.89 -3.49
CA GLN A 276 15.75 30.71 -4.31
C GLN A 276 14.47 30.74 -3.45
N LYS A 277 13.66 31.79 -3.61
CA LYS A 277 12.28 31.81 -3.10
C LYS A 277 11.40 30.81 -3.86
N THR A 278 10.30 30.39 -3.26
CA THR A 278 9.30 29.53 -3.92
C THR A 278 8.88 30.14 -5.27
N PRO A 279 9.07 29.40 -6.40
CA PRO A 279 8.74 29.93 -7.72
C PRO A 279 7.25 30.30 -7.85
N LEU A 280 6.96 31.42 -8.52
CA LEU A 280 5.59 31.95 -8.66
C LEU A 280 4.58 30.92 -9.19
N ARG A 281 5.01 30.07 -10.12
CA ARG A 281 4.16 29.05 -10.77
C ARG A 281 3.65 27.95 -9.81
N VAL A 282 4.24 27.81 -8.62
CA VAL A 282 3.85 26.83 -7.59
C VAL A 282 3.38 27.48 -6.28
N LEU A 283 3.03 28.78 -6.30
CA LEU A 283 2.55 29.51 -5.11
C LEU A 283 1.05 29.32 -4.80
N HIS A 284 0.32 28.59 -5.66
CA HIS A 284 -1.13 28.43 -5.56
C HIS A 284 -1.58 27.61 -4.34
#